data_AF-A0A165QTJ2-F1
#
_entry.id   AF-A0A165QTJ2-F1
#
_cell.length_a   1.000
_cell.length_b   1.000
_cell.length_c   1.000
_cell.angle_alpha   90.00
_cell.angle_beta   90.00
_cell.angle_gamma   90.00
#
_symmetry.space_group_name_H-M   'P 1'
#
loop_
_entity.id
_entity.type
_entity.pdbx_description
1 polymer ?
#
loop_
_entity_poly.entity_id
_entity_poly.type
_entity_poly.pdbx_seq_one_letter_code
_entity_poly.pdbx_strand_id
1 'polypeptide(L)'
;MDASSSPSLSAAPAPAQPVRGTLRFPTMVHFIMASVVLTPLALLPYLPIRARLVRLSRQVQGCNKAIAALRQDVTSVSHAEDMVGLKAEVEALRRSNAAAREQLASATRDLTAMREAIAASIAQQNAIAHSVNEELAQLRARADLPPDVLGGLGDGFAAMANFVEETEIIFGLNTRAGLDLDRRGISTMRQTALRLKALRETGPAYGTDSSWPGRTAE
;
A
#
# COMPACT_ATOMS: atom_id res chain seq x y z
N MET A 1 -41.42 -45.37 -68.66
CA MET A 1 -40.04 -45.71 -69.00
C MET A 1 -39.42 -46.28 -67.73
N ASP A 2 -39.26 -47.57 -67.48
CA ASP A 2 -39.47 -48.84 -68.20
C ASP A 2 -39.89 -49.85 -67.10
N ALA A 3 -41.00 -50.58 -67.16
CA ALA A 3 -41.32 -51.70 -68.03
C ALA A 3 -40.38 -52.91 -67.90
N SER A 4 -40.92 -54.00 -67.30
CA SER A 4 -40.64 -55.41 -67.62
C SER A 4 -39.29 -55.97 -67.10
N SER A 5 -39.08 -57.21 -66.65
CA SER A 5 -39.80 -58.47 -66.83
C SER A 5 -39.36 -59.48 -65.74
N SER A 6 -40.31 -60.10 -65.06
CA SER A 6 -40.25 -61.56 -64.77
C SER A 6 -40.89 -62.29 -65.99
N PRO A 7 -41.02 -63.63 -66.13
CA PRO A 7 -40.66 -64.79 -65.29
C PRO A 7 -40.21 -66.04 -66.13
N SER A 8 -40.41 -67.24 -65.55
CA SER A 8 -40.62 -68.59 -66.14
C SER A 8 -39.45 -69.59 -65.96
N LEU A 9 -39.58 -70.59 -65.07
CA LEU A 9 -40.37 -71.85 -65.13
C LEU A 9 -39.88 -72.86 -66.18
N SER A 10 -39.22 -73.92 -65.71
CA SER A 10 -39.27 -75.28 -66.28
C SER A 10 -38.69 -76.23 -65.21
N ALA A 11 -39.47 -76.94 -64.38
CA ALA A 11 -40.39 -78.06 -64.64
C ALA A 11 -39.69 -79.31 -65.20
N ALA A 12 -39.32 -80.26 -64.33
CA ALA A 12 -39.87 -81.63 -64.30
C ALA A 12 -38.96 -82.62 -63.51
N PRO A 13 -39.52 -83.74 -62.98
CA PRO A 13 -39.01 -84.43 -61.80
C PRO A 13 -38.61 -85.91 -62.00
N ALA A 14 -38.08 -86.51 -60.92
CA ALA A 14 -38.01 -87.94 -60.55
C ALA A 14 -36.79 -88.76 -61.06
N PRO A 15 -36.47 -89.93 -60.46
CA PRO A 15 -36.54 -90.33 -59.04
C PRO A 15 -35.25 -91.00 -58.52
N ALA A 16 -35.16 -91.13 -57.19
CA ALA A 16 -34.42 -92.16 -56.43
C ALA A 16 -32.90 -92.33 -56.70
N GLN A 17 -32.08 -92.19 -55.65
CA GLN A 17 -31.41 -93.33 -55.00
C GLN A 17 -30.75 -92.87 -53.68
N PRO A 18 -30.95 -93.59 -52.55
CA PRO A 18 -30.27 -93.34 -51.30
C PRO A 18 -28.90 -94.02 -51.30
N VAL A 19 -27.84 -93.33 -51.73
CA VAL A 19 -26.48 -93.83 -51.49
C VAL A 19 -26.04 -93.38 -50.10
N ARG A 20 -26.40 -94.19 -49.11
CA ARG A 20 -25.70 -94.25 -47.81
C ARG A 20 -24.26 -94.68 -48.08
N GLY A 21 -23.42 -93.73 -48.46
CA GLY A 21 -21.98 -93.87 -48.36
C GLY A 21 -21.62 -93.77 -46.89
N THR A 22 -21.55 -94.92 -46.21
CA THR A 22 -20.77 -95.07 -44.99
C THR A 22 -19.31 -94.81 -45.36
N LEU A 23 -18.96 -93.53 -45.45
CA LEU A 23 -17.58 -93.10 -45.59
C LEU A 23 -16.88 -93.40 -44.27
N ARG A 24 -16.42 -94.65 -44.17
CA ARG A 24 -15.32 -95.02 -43.30
C ARG A 24 -14.11 -94.23 -43.79
N PHE A 25 -13.97 -93.00 -43.30
CA PHE A 25 -12.75 -92.21 -43.38
C PHE A 25 -12.02 -92.31 -42.04
N PRO A 26 -11.30 -93.42 -41.77
CA PRO A 26 -10.46 -93.50 -40.58
C PRO A 26 -9.44 -92.34 -40.55
N THR A 27 -9.04 -91.82 -41.71
CA THR A 27 -8.11 -90.69 -41.85
C THR A 27 -8.69 -89.35 -41.39
N MET A 28 -9.95 -89.00 -41.71
CA MET A 28 -10.56 -87.76 -41.21
C MET A 28 -10.72 -87.77 -39.68
N VAL A 29 -11.07 -88.93 -39.11
CA VAL A 29 -11.16 -89.08 -37.65
C VAL A 29 -9.80 -88.87 -37.00
N HIS A 30 -8.70 -89.35 -37.62
CA HIS A 30 -7.35 -89.05 -37.15
C HIS A 30 -6.96 -87.58 -37.28
N PHE A 31 -7.39 -86.87 -38.33
CA PHE A 31 -7.18 -85.42 -38.44
C PHE A 31 -7.97 -84.62 -37.38
N ILE A 32 -9.20 -85.04 -37.07
CA ILE A 32 -10.01 -84.44 -36.02
C ILE A 32 -9.39 -84.73 -34.64
N MET A 33 -8.97 -85.97 -34.37
CA MET A 33 -8.30 -86.30 -33.12
C MET A 33 -6.95 -85.59 -32.99
N ALA A 34 -6.16 -85.54 -34.06
CA ALA A 34 -4.91 -84.81 -34.10
C ALA A 34 -5.17 -83.31 -33.86
N SER A 35 -6.15 -82.68 -34.50
CA SER A 35 -6.45 -81.27 -34.26
C SER A 35 -6.95 -81.03 -32.83
N VAL A 36 -7.79 -81.90 -32.27
CA VAL A 36 -8.25 -81.79 -30.88
C VAL A 36 -7.11 -81.88 -29.87
N VAL A 37 -6.03 -82.61 -30.18
CA VAL A 37 -4.83 -82.69 -29.32
C VAL A 37 -3.82 -81.58 -29.62
N LEU A 38 -3.63 -81.21 -30.90
CA LEU A 38 -2.67 -80.22 -31.33
C LEU A 38 -3.12 -78.79 -31.00
N THR A 39 -4.43 -78.52 -31.04
CA THR A 39 -5.00 -77.19 -30.76
C THR A 39 -4.72 -76.73 -29.32
N PRO A 40 -4.99 -77.51 -28.25
CA PRO A 40 -4.64 -77.10 -26.89
C PRO A 40 -3.12 -77.03 -26.68
N LEU A 41 -2.34 -77.89 -27.34
CA LEU A 41 -0.87 -77.85 -27.27
C LEU A 41 -0.31 -76.57 -27.92
N ALA A 42 -0.92 -76.11 -29.01
CA ALA A 42 -0.58 -74.84 -29.67
C ALA A 42 -1.09 -73.60 -28.90
N LEU A 43 -2.20 -73.73 -28.15
CA LEU A 43 -2.74 -72.64 -27.32
C LEU A 43 -2.00 -72.46 -25.99
N LEU A 44 -1.40 -73.52 -25.45
CA LEU A 44 -0.69 -73.51 -24.16
C LEU A 44 0.38 -72.40 -24.05
N PRO A 45 1.30 -72.21 -25.01
CA PRO A 45 2.26 -71.10 -24.98
C PRO A 45 1.62 -69.72 -25.21
N TYR A 46 0.40 -69.66 -25.75
CA TYR A 46 -0.29 -68.39 -26.04
C TYR A 46 -0.92 -67.76 -24.79
N LEU A 47 -1.33 -68.58 -23.81
CA LEU A 47 -1.92 -68.10 -22.55
C LEU A 47 -1.03 -67.13 -21.76
N PRO A 48 0.26 -67.42 -21.48
CA PRO A 48 1.12 -66.49 -20.75
C PRO A 48 1.41 -65.21 -21.54
N ILE A 49 1.49 -65.28 -22.87
CA ILE A 49 1.68 -64.11 -23.74
C ILE A 49 0.45 -63.20 -23.64
N ARG A 50 -0.75 -63.78 -23.72
CA ARG A 50 -2.00 -63.03 -23.58
C ARG A 50 -2.12 -62.35 -22.21
N ALA A 51 -1.74 -63.04 -21.13
CA ALA A 51 -1.72 -62.46 -19.79
C ALA A 51 -0.76 -61.26 -19.68
N ARG A 52 0.45 -61.37 -20.27
CA ARG A 52 1.40 -60.26 -20.35
C ARG A 52 0.86 -59.08 -21.16
N LEU A 53 0.19 -59.36 -22.29
CA LEU A 53 -0.39 -58.35 -23.16
C LEU A 53 -1.51 -57.57 -22.46
N VAL A 54 -2.36 -58.25 -21.68
CA VAL A 54 -3.40 -57.61 -20.84
C VAL A 54 -2.78 -56.79 -19.72
N ARG A 55 -1.71 -57.27 -19.07
CA ARG A 55 -1.01 -56.51 -18.04
C ARG A 55 -0.36 -55.25 -18.60
N LEU A 56 0.28 -55.37 -19.77
CA LEU A 56 0.90 -54.24 -20.45
C LEU A 56 -0.15 -53.23 -20.93
N SER A 57 -1.28 -53.70 -21.49
CA SER A 57 -2.36 -52.79 -21.92
C SER A 57 -2.95 -52.02 -20.74
N ARG A 58 -3.11 -52.67 -19.57
CA ARG A 58 -3.53 -51.99 -18.34
C ARG A 58 -2.49 -50.97 -17.86
N GLN A 59 -1.20 -51.29 -17.95
CA GLN A 59 -0.13 -50.34 -17.60
C GLN A 59 -0.11 -49.14 -18.55
N VAL A 60 -0.25 -49.35 -19.86
CA VAL A 60 -0.34 -48.28 -20.86
C VAL A 60 -1.57 -47.41 -20.61
N GLN A 61 -2.73 -48.01 -20.32
CA GLN A 61 -3.93 -47.26 -19.94
C GLN A 61 -3.74 -46.46 -18.65
N GLY A 62 -3.08 -47.04 -17.63
CA GLY A 62 -2.74 -46.35 -16.40
C GLY A 62 -1.81 -45.17 -16.64
N CYS A 63 -0.76 -45.36 -17.45
CA CYS A 63 0.19 -44.31 -17.81
C CYS A 63 -0.49 -43.20 -18.63
N ASN A 64 -1.35 -43.54 -19.58
CA ASN A 64 -2.12 -42.55 -20.35
C ASN A 64 -3.06 -41.73 -19.46
N LYS A 65 -3.71 -42.35 -18.47
CA LYS A 65 -4.52 -41.63 -17.48
C LYS A 65 -3.66 -40.69 -16.63
N ALA A 66 -2.50 -41.15 -16.18
CA ALA A 66 -1.57 -40.32 -15.41
C ALA A 66 -1.06 -39.13 -16.25
N ILE A 67 -0.72 -39.34 -17.52
CA ILE A 67 -0.30 -38.27 -18.44
C ILE A 67 -1.45 -37.28 -18.68
N ALA A 68 -2.68 -37.75 -18.84
CA ALA A 68 -3.85 -36.88 -19.00
C ALA A 68 -4.10 -36.02 -17.75
N ALA A 69 -4.01 -36.61 -16.56
CA ALA A 69 -4.10 -35.88 -15.29
C ALA A 69 -2.97 -34.85 -15.16
N LEU A 70 -1.72 -35.24 -15.44
CA LEU A 70 -0.58 -34.33 -15.38
C LEU A 70 -0.72 -33.18 -16.37
N ARG A 71 -1.25 -33.43 -17.58
CA ARG A 71 -1.54 -32.37 -18.55
C ARG A 71 -2.61 -31.43 -18.04
N GLN A 72 -3.66 -31.95 -17.41
CA GLN A 72 -4.71 -31.14 -16.82
C GLN A 72 -4.16 -30.27 -15.69
N ASP A 73 -3.33 -30.83 -14.80
CA ASP A 73 -2.66 -30.10 -13.71
C ASP A 73 -1.68 -29.05 -14.25
N VAL A 74 -0.92 -29.37 -15.29
CA VAL A 74 -0.06 -28.38 -15.95
C VAL A 74 -0.90 -27.28 -16.60
N THR A 75 -2.03 -27.58 -17.23
CA THR A 75 -2.90 -26.57 -17.83
C THR A 75 -3.63 -25.70 -16.82
N SER A 76 -3.94 -26.25 -15.63
CA SER A 76 -4.57 -25.49 -14.54
C SER A 76 -3.58 -24.58 -13.83
N VAL A 77 -2.36 -25.06 -13.58
CA VAL A 77 -1.25 -24.22 -13.08
C VAL A 77 -0.79 -23.21 -14.15
N SER A 78 -0.86 -23.59 -15.42
CA SER A 78 -0.61 -22.71 -16.55
C SER A 78 -1.85 -21.94 -16.99
N HIS A 79 -2.90 -21.84 -16.16
CA HIS A 79 -3.97 -20.88 -16.43
C HIS A 79 -3.31 -19.51 -16.49
N ALA A 80 -3.05 -19.10 -17.73
CA ALA A 80 -2.34 -17.89 -18.06
C ALA A 80 -3.04 -16.67 -17.45
N GLU A 81 -4.33 -16.80 -17.12
CA GLU A 81 -5.14 -15.83 -16.39
C GLU A 81 -4.54 -15.46 -15.04
N ASP A 82 -4.05 -16.42 -14.24
CA ASP A 82 -3.42 -16.12 -12.94
C ASP A 82 -2.07 -15.42 -13.12
N MET A 83 -1.26 -15.90 -14.07
CA MET A 83 0.03 -15.26 -14.40
C MET A 83 -0.14 -13.86 -15.00
N VAL A 84 -1.18 -13.64 -15.81
CA VAL A 84 -1.52 -12.34 -16.41
C VAL A 84 -2.08 -11.41 -15.33
N GLY A 85 -2.95 -11.92 -14.44
CA GLY A 85 -3.46 -11.19 -13.28
C GLY A 85 -2.34 -10.72 -12.36
N LEU A 86 -1.44 -11.62 -11.98
CA LEU A 86 -0.27 -11.29 -11.16
C LEU A 86 0.65 -10.27 -11.84
N LYS A 87 0.88 -10.38 -13.16
CA LYS A 87 1.67 -9.38 -13.89
C LYS A 87 0.99 -8.01 -13.89
N ALA A 88 -0.32 -7.97 -14.14
CA ALA A 88 -1.09 -6.74 -14.11
C ALA A 88 -1.09 -6.08 -12.72
N GLU A 89 -1.21 -6.89 -11.66
CA GLU A 89 -1.12 -6.44 -10.27
C GLU A 89 0.27 -5.89 -9.94
N VAL A 90 1.34 -6.59 -10.34
CA VAL A 90 2.72 -6.11 -10.17
C VAL A 90 2.96 -4.78 -10.90
N GLU A 91 2.42 -4.60 -12.11
CA GLU A 91 2.51 -3.34 -12.82
C GLU A 91 1.67 -2.22 -12.18
N ALA A 92 0.48 -2.54 -11.67
CA ALA A 92 -0.34 -1.59 -10.92
C ALA A 92 0.38 -1.13 -9.65
N LEU A 93 0.97 -2.08 -8.90
CA LEU A 93 1.78 -1.79 -7.71
C LEU A 93 3.00 -0.94 -8.05
N ARG A 94 3.69 -1.20 -9.17
CA ARG A 94 4.82 -0.37 -9.62
C ARG A 94 4.39 1.06 -9.93
N ARG A 95 3.27 1.24 -10.63
CA ARG A 95 2.72 2.57 -10.93
C ARG A 95 2.32 3.31 -9.67
N SER A 96 1.63 2.64 -8.75
CA SER A 96 1.26 3.19 -7.45
C SER A 96 2.49 3.62 -6.63
N ASN A 97 3.52 2.78 -6.58
CA ASN A 97 4.76 3.09 -5.87
C ASN A 97 5.51 4.29 -6.49
N ALA A 98 5.54 4.40 -7.83
CA ALA A 98 6.13 5.54 -8.50
C ALA A 98 5.40 6.85 -8.17
N ALA A 99 4.06 6.84 -8.21
CA ALA A 99 3.24 8.00 -7.83
C ALA A 99 3.45 8.40 -6.36
N ALA A 100 3.51 7.42 -5.45
CA ALA A 100 3.78 7.68 -4.04
C ALA A 100 5.16 8.31 -3.80
N ARG A 101 6.19 7.88 -4.55
CA ARG A 101 7.53 8.48 -4.49
C ARG A 101 7.53 9.92 -4.99
N GLU A 102 6.77 10.22 -6.04
CA GLU A 102 6.65 11.59 -6.54
C GLU A 102 5.95 12.51 -5.53
N GLN A 103 4.87 12.05 -4.91
CA GLN A 103 4.20 12.78 -3.84
C GLN A 103 5.10 13.01 -2.62
N LEU A 104 5.92 12.02 -2.25
CA LEU A 104 6.89 12.19 -1.18
C LEU A 104 7.96 13.22 -1.56
N ALA A 105 8.42 13.22 -2.81
CA ALA A 105 9.39 14.19 -3.31
C ALA A 105 8.79 15.61 -3.37
N SER A 106 7.51 15.78 -3.72
CA SER A 106 6.86 17.10 -3.67
C SER A 106 6.69 17.57 -2.23
N ALA A 107 6.17 16.72 -1.35
CA ALA A 107 5.97 17.07 0.06
C ALA A 107 7.26 17.44 0.78
N THR A 108 8.37 16.75 0.47
CA THR A 108 9.69 17.12 1.02
C THR A 108 10.17 18.48 0.53
N ARG A 109 9.95 18.83 -0.74
CA ARG A 109 10.25 20.18 -1.26
C ARG A 109 9.39 21.25 -0.59
N ASP A 110 8.10 20.99 -0.40
CA ASP A 110 7.20 21.93 0.27
C ASP A 110 7.61 22.15 1.74
N LEU A 111 8.01 21.09 2.44
CA LEU A 111 8.55 21.18 3.80
C LEU A 111 9.85 21.99 3.85
N THR A 112 10.75 21.83 2.89
CA THR A 112 11.97 22.64 2.83
C THR A 112 11.64 24.11 2.56
N ALA A 113 10.74 24.40 1.61
CA ALA A 113 10.31 25.76 1.29
C ALA A 113 9.62 26.43 2.49
N MET A 114 8.75 25.71 3.22
CA MET A 114 8.13 26.23 4.44
C MET A 114 9.16 26.52 5.53
N ARG A 115 10.16 25.64 5.72
CA ARG A 115 11.24 25.89 6.68
C ARG A 115 12.05 27.13 6.34
N GLU A 116 12.38 27.32 5.06
CA GLU A 116 13.07 28.52 4.58
C GLU A 116 12.22 29.78 4.77
N ALA A 117 10.92 29.71 4.45
CA ALA A 117 10.00 30.83 4.66
C ALA A 117 9.87 31.21 6.15
N ILE A 118 9.80 30.22 7.05
CA ILE A 118 9.80 30.46 8.50
C ILE A 118 11.11 31.08 8.95
N ALA A 119 12.26 30.55 8.49
CA ALA A 119 13.57 31.11 8.83
C ALA A 119 13.71 32.56 8.36
N ALA A 120 13.26 32.87 7.14
CA ALA A 120 13.23 34.23 6.60
C ALA A 120 12.30 35.14 7.42
N SER A 121 11.13 34.65 7.82
CA SER A 121 10.20 35.40 8.67
C SER A 121 10.79 35.70 10.05
N ILE A 122 11.48 34.74 10.68
CA ILE A 122 12.18 34.95 11.96
C ILE A 122 13.31 35.97 11.78
N ALA A 123 14.09 35.87 10.71
CA ALA A 123 15.15 36.84 10.42
C ALA A 123 14.58 38.25 10.25
N GLN A 124 13.45 38.39 9.54
CA GLN A 124 12.75 39.66 9.38
C GLN A 124 12.22 40.18 10.72
N GLN A 125 11.62 39.34 11.56
CA GLN A 125 11.16 39.73 12.90
C GLN A 125 12.31 40.21 13.77
N ASN A 126 13.47 39.55 13.72
CA ASN A 126 14.65 39.97 14.45
C ASN A 126 15.19 41.32 13.94
N ALA A 127 15.20 41.54 12.63
CA ALA A 127 15.61 42.82 12.05
C ALA A 127 14.69 43.97 12.51
N ILE A 128 13.36 43.74 12.51
CA ILE A 128 12.38 44.71 13.03
C ILE A 128 12.58 44.95 14.53
N ALA A 129 12.79 43.88 15.32
CA ALA A 129 13.04 44.02 16.74
C ALA A 129 14.31 44.85 17.02
N HIS A 130 15.35 44.69 16.22
CA HIS A 130 16.56 45.50 16.32
C HIS A 130 16.33 46.97 15.95
N SER A 131 15.63 47.25 14.84
CA SER A 131 15.35 48.64 14.45
C SER A 131 14.50 49.37 15.50
N VAL A 132 13.48 48.70 16.06
CA VAL A 132 12.64 49.25 17.14
C VAL A 132 13.48 49.53 18.39
N ASN A 133 14.37 48.61 18.78
CA ASN A 133 15.25 48.83 19.94
C ASN A 133 16.20 50.01 19.72
N GLU A 134 16.71 50.19 18.50
CA GLU A 134 17.57 51.31 18.14
C GLU A 134 16.82 52.65 18.19
N GLU A 135 15.61 52.72 17.62
CA GLU A 135 14.75 53.90 17.71
C GLU A 135 14.40 54.25 19.16
N LEU A 136 14.08 53.25 19.98
CA LEU A 136 13.83 53.45 21.42
C LEU A 136 15.08 53.96 22.15
N ALA A 137 16.27 53.48 21.80
CA ALA A 137 17.52 53.97 22.37
C ALA A 137 17.80 55.43 21.97
N GLN A 138 17.53 55.79 20.71
CA GLN A 138 17.65 57.17 20.22
C GLN A 138 16.64 58.11 20.89
N LEU A 139 15.39 57.68 21.03
CA LEU A 139 14.36 58.44 21.76
C LEU A 139 14.75 58.62 23.23
N ARG A 140 15.28 57.57 23.86
CA ARG A 140 15.78 57.64 25.25
C ARG A 140 16.91 58.65 25.40
N ALA A 141 17.87 58.64 24.48
CA ALA A 141 19.00 59.58 24.47
C ALA A 141 18.53 61.03 24.21
N ARG A 142 17.46 61.23 23.45
CA ARG A 142 16.93 62.55 23.11
C ARG A 142 16.01 63.14 24.18
N ALA A 143 15.34 62.29 24.95
CA ALA A 143 14.27 62.71 25.83
C ALA A 143 14.70 62.98 27.29
N ASP A 144 15.96 62.71 27.69
CA ASP A 144 16.45 62.83 29.07
C ASP A 144 15.42 62.37 30.12
N LEU A 145 14.67 61.31 29.79
CA LEU A 145 13.55 60.84 30.59
C LEU A 145 14.13 60.26 31.89
N PRO A 146 13.77 60.83 33.06
CA PRO A 146 14.24 60.30 34.32
C PRO A 146 13.77 58.84 34.47
N PRO A 147 14.63 57.93 34.97
CA PRO A 147 14.32 56.50 35.07
C PRO A 147 13.04 56.22 35.90
N ASP A 148 12.66 57.14 36.77
CA ASP A 148 11.45 57.07 37.57
C ASP A 148 10.16 57.21 36.74
N VAL A 149 10.18 57.99 35.65
CA VAL A 149 9.02 58.15 34.75
C VAL A 149 8.79 56.86 33.95
N LEU A 150 9.87 56.19 33.53
CA LEU A 150 9.79 54.89 32.85
C LEU A 150 9.29 53.78 33.78
N GLY A 151 9.70 53.81 35.05
CA GLY A 151 9.19 52.92 36.09
C GLY A 151 7.68 53.11 36.30
N GLY A 152 7.24 54.36 36.47
CA GLY A 152 5.82 54.68 36.63
C GLY A 152 4.96 54.28 35.42
N LEU A 153 5.49 54.42 34.20
CA LEU A 153 4.81 53.96 32.99
C LEU A 153 4.73 52.42 32.94
N GLY A 154 5.78 51.72 33.36
CA GLY A 154 5.80 50.25 33.47
C GLY A 154 4.78 49.74 34.48
N ASP A 155 4.66 50.38 35.63
CA ASP A 155 3.64 50.07 36.63
C ASP A 155 2.22 50.35 36.09
N GLY A 156 2.05 51.41 35.31
CA GLY A 156 0.81 51.73 34.61
C GLY A 156 0.39 50.68 33.58
N PHE A 157 1.32 50.17 32.76
CA PHE A 157 1.04 49.08 31.81
C PHE A 157 0.73 47.76 32.51
N ALA A 158 1.41 47.45 33.62
CA ALA A 158 1.09 46.27 34.42
C ALA A 158 -0.33 46.37 35.02
N ALA A 159 -0.70 47.54 35.54
CA ALA A 159 -2.04 47.81 36.05
C ALA A 159 -3.11 47.71 34.96
N MET A 160 -2.85 48.27 33.78
CA MET A 160 -3.75 48.15 32.62
C MET A 160 -3.90 46.69 32.15
N ALA A 161 -2.81 45.92 32.10
CA ALA A 161 -2.87 44.51 31.72
C ALA A 161 -3.70 43.68 32.71
N ASN A 162 -3.55 43.94 34.02
CA ASN A 162 -4.38 43.30 35.05
C ASN A 162 -5.84 43.75 34.97
N PHE A 163 -6.10 45.04 34.73
CA PHE A 163 -7.47 45.55 34.56
C PHE A 163 -8.14 44.93 33.34
N VAL A 164 -7.45 44.84 32.20
CA VAL A 164 -7.99 44.22 30.98
C VAL A 164 -8.28 42.74 31.21
N GLU A 165 -7.37 41.99 31.85
CA GLU A 165 -7.62 40.59 32.21
C GLU A 165 -8.82 40.44 33.18
N GLU A 166 -8.93 41.31 34.18
CA GLU A 166 -10.07 41.33 35.12
C GLU A 166 -11.39 41.65 34.41
N THR A 167 -11.41 42.62 33.50
CA THR A 167 -12.61 42.93 32.70
C THR A 167 -12.98 41.79 31.77
N GLU A 168 -12.02 41.13 31.10
CA GLU A 168 -12.31 39.97 30.25
C GLU A 168 -12.91 38.79 31.03
N ILE A 169 -12.47 38.61 32.28
CA ILE A 169 -13.02 37.60 33.19
C ILE A 169 -14.45 37.97 33.59
N ILE A 170 -14.70 39.22 34.00
CA ILE A 170 -16.02 39.70 34.43
C ILE A 170 -17.05 39.63 33.29
N PHE A 171 -16.65 39.98 32.05
CA PHE A 171 -17.52 39.95 30.88
C PHE A 171 -17.59 38.58 30.18
N GLY A 172 -16.88 37.56 30.69
CA GLY A 172 -16.93 36.19 30.16
C GLY A 172 -16.36 36.02 28.75
N LEU A 173 -15.60 37.00 28.25
CA LEU A 173 -15.07 37.01 26.88
C LEU A 173 -14.01 35.92 26.63
N ASN A 174 -13.43 35.37 27.71
CA ASN A 174 -12.38 34.34 27.68
C ASN A 174 -12.84 32.95 27.17
N THR A 175 -14.14 32.74 26.89
CA THR A 175 -14.71 31.42 26.52
C THR A 175 -15.14 31.28 25.06
N ARG A 176 -15.12 32.35 24.26
CA ARG A 176 -15.49 32.25 22.84
C ARG A 176 -14.23 31.94 22.02
N ALA A 177 -14.08 30.66 21.67
CA ALA A 177 -12.92 30.00 21.05
C ALA A 177 -12.47 30.51 19.65
N GLY A 178 -12.31 31.82 19.47
CA GLY A 178 -11.90 32.41 18.20
C GLY A 178 -11.18 33.76 18.28
N LEU A 179 -10.99 34.35 19.48
CA LEU A 179 -10.25 35.61 19.67
C LEU A 179 -8.89 35.37 20.36
N ASP A 180 -8.06 34.49 19.80
CA ASP A 180 -6.66 34.30 20.23
C ASP A 180 -5.76 35.54 20.02
N LEU A 181 -6.28 36.60 19.38
CA LEU A 181 -5.57 37.86 19.19
C LEU A 181 -5.40 38.66 20.50
N ASP A 182 -6.35 38.61 21.43
CA ASP A 182 -6.34 39.49 22.61
C ASP A 182 -5.40 38.99 23.72
N ARG A 183 -5.22 37.66 23.84
CA ARG A 183 -4.20 37.07 24.74
C ARG A 183 -2.77 37.49 24.40
N ARG A 184 -2.49 37.71 23.10
CA ARG A 184 -1.19 38.25 22.66
C ARG A 184 -1.01 39.69 23.13
N GLY A 185 -2.05 40.52 23.12
CA GLY A 185 -2.00 41.89 23.64
C GLY A 185 -1.70 41.97 25.14
N ILE A 186 -2.35 41.14 25.96
CA ILE A 186 -2.13 41.14 27.42
C ILE A 186 -0.71 40.65 27.76
N SER A 187 -0.23 39.59 27.08
CA SER A 187 1.13 39.09 27.29
C SER A 187 2.21 40.08 26.83
N THR A 188 2.00 40.79 25.72
CA THR A 188 2.94 41.84 25.27
C THR A 188 2.97 42.99 26.26
N MET A 189 1.83 43.45 26.77
CA MET A 189 1.76 44.50 27.79
C MET A 189 2.47 44.11 29.10
N ARG A 190 2.31 42.86 29.56
CA ARG A 190 3.06 42.32 30.71
C ARG A 190 4.56 42.26 30.44
N GLN A 191 4.96 41.81 29.25
CA GLN A 191 6.37 41.70 28.89
C GLN A 191 7.03 43.08 28.76
N THR A 192 6.31 44.09 28.24
CA THR A 192 6.80 45.47 28.19
C THR A 192 6.92 46.07 29.58
N ALA A 193 5.96 45.83 30.47
CA ALA A 193 6.03 46.31 31.86
C ALA A 193 7.25 45.72 32.60
N LEU A 194 7.49 44.41 32.46
CA LEU A 194 8.66 43.75 33.05
C LEU A 194 9.99 44.27 32.46
N ARG A 195 10.04 44.54 31.15
CA ARG A 195 11.22 45.15 30.53
C ARG A 195 11.48 46.56 31.05
N LEU A 196 10.45 47.40 31.17
CA LEU A 196 10.59 48.76 31.73
C LEU A 196 11.05 48.74 33.18
N LYS A 197 10.57 47.77 33.98
CA LYS A 197 11.02 47.57 35.37
C LYS A 197 12.48 47.11 35.45
N ALA A 198 12.88 46.14 34.62
CA ALA A 198 14.27 45.68 34.56
C ALA A 198 15.23 46.80 34.11
N LEU A 199 14.77 47.73 33.25
CA LEU A 199 15.54 48.90 32.83
C LEU A 199 15.71 49.96 33.92
N ARG A 200 14.81 50.01 34.91
CA ARG A 200 14.97 50.83 36.13
C ARG A 200 16.02 50.23 37.06
N GLU A 201 16.01 48.91 37.22
CA GLU A 201 16.94 48.18 38.10
C GLU A 201 18.38 48.15 37.55
N THR A 202 18.56 48.26 36.23
CA THR A 202 19.87 48.23 35.55
C THR A 202 20.45 49.60 35.20
N GLY A 203 19.73 50.70 35.47
CA GLY A 203 20.28 52.05 35.32
C GLY A 203 21.46 52.26 36.28
N PRO A 204 22.53 52.99 35.87
CA PRO A 204 23.65 53.26 36.76
C PRO A 204 23.10 53.87 38.03
N ALA A 205 23.42 53.26 39.18
CA ALA A 205 23.09 53.79 40.49
C ALA A 205 23.71 55.19 40.58
N TYR A 206 22.95 56.20 40.18
CA TYR A 206 23.30 57.60 40.40
C TYR A 206 23.19 57.74 41.91
N GLY A 207 24.34 57.53 42.56
CA GLY A 207 24.49 57.63 43.99
C GLY A 207 23.93 58.97 44.41
N THR A 208 22.78 58.93 45.06
CA THR A 208 22.31 59.99 45.94
C THR A 208 23.23 60.00 47.16
N ASP A 209 24.51 60.28 46.94
CA ASP A 209 25.46 60.59 48.00
C ASP A 209 25.42 62.11 48.16
N SER A 210 24.34 62.58 48.78
CA SER A 210 24.14 63.97 49.17
C SER A 210 24.92 64.32 50.45
N SER A 211 26.15 63.81 50.57
CA SER A 211 27.10 64.25 51.58
C SER A 211 27.95 65.40 51.02
N TRP A 212 27.46 66.62 51.21
CA TRP A 212 28.23 67.85 51.08
C TRP A 212 28.94 68.13 52.42
N PRO A 213 30.27 68.03 52.54
CA PRO A 213 31.00 68.68 53.61
C PRO A 213 31.89 69.80 53.06
N GLY A 214 31.83 70.97 53.69
CA GLY A 214 32.92 71.94 53.64
C GLY A 214 32.72 73.12 52.70
N ARG A 215 32.03 74.15 53.18
CA ARG A 215 32.31 75.53 52.81
C ARG A 215 32.57 76.34 54.09
N THR A 216 33.80 76.29 54.57
CA THR A 216 34.37 77.29 55.48
C THR A 216 35.75 77.64 54.96
N ALA A 217 35.82 78.75 54.21
CA ALA A 217 37.02 79.54 53.99
C ALA A 217 36.55 80.92 53.55
N GLU A 218 36.34 81.80 54.51
CA GLU A 218 37.00 83.11 54.69
C GLU A 218 36.21 83.98 55.67
#